data_AF-A0A5B0ME36-F1
#
_entry.id   AF-A0A5B0ME36-F1
#
_cell.length_a   1.000
_cell.length_b   1.000
_cell.length_c   1.000
_cell.angle_alpha   90.00
_cell.angle_beta   90.00
_cell.angle_gamma   90.00
#
_symmetry.space_group_name_H-M   'P 1'
#
loop_
_entity.id
_entity.type
_entity.pdbx_description
1 polymer ?
#
loop_
_entity_poly.entity_id
_entity_poly.type
_entity_poly.pdbx_seq_one_letter_code
_entity_poly.pdbx_strand_id
1 'polypeptide(L)'
;MLQSSILLLLALSLACVNAYECPEENKEEVDRDGFFHEGFHVGWDMHHVGWAAAGVMASIATIASLANIYLHCKNYNKPLEQRQIVRILLMPAIYSISSFFAYRYYRHYVYFAIIRSRSILHI
;
A
#
# COMPACT_ATOMS: atom_id res chain seq x y z
N MET A 1 35.44 -20.10 11.12
CA MET A 1 34.19 -20.44 10.40
C MET A 1 33.03 -19.51 10.81
N LEU A 2 32.76 -19.27 12.10
CA LEU A 2 31.68 -18.37 12.55
C LEU A 2 31.91 -16.87 12.21
N GLN A 3 33.16 -16.38 12.31
CA GLN A 3 33.54 -14.99 11.99
C GLN A 3 33.29 -14.61 10.52
N SER A 4 33.49 -15.56 9.61
CA SER A 4 33.34 -15.39 8.16
C SER A 4 31.87 -15.21 7.75
N SER A 5 30.97 -15.93 8.43
CA SER A 5 29.52 -15.89 8.15
C SER A 5 28.86 -14.59 8.64
N ILE A 6 29.29 -14.06 9.79
CA ILE A 6 28.78 -12.78 10.33
C ILE A 6 29.17 -11.61 9.42
N LEU A 7 30.40 -11.62 8.90
CA LEU A 7 30.91 -10.58 8.01
C LEU A 7 30.20 -10.60 6.64
N LEU A 8 29.82 -11.79 6.15
CA LEU A 8 29.02 -11.95 4.94
C LEU A 8 27.57 -11.43 5.12
N LEU A 9 26.95 -11.69 6.28
CA LEU A 9 25.59 -11.21 6.60
C LEU A 9 25.52 -9.69 6.78
N LEU A 10 26.53 -9.07 7.41
CA LEU A 10 26.65 -7.62 7.54
C LEU A 10 26.92 -6.93 6.19
N ALA A 11 27.70 -7.55 5.31
CA ALA A 11 27.93 -7.02 3.96
C ALA A 11 26.65 -7.06 3.09
N LEU A 12 25.83 -8.12 3.22
CA LEU A 12 24.55 -8.25 2.54
C LEU A 12 23.52 -7.19 3.00
N SER A 13 23.48 -6.86 4.28
CA SER A 13 22.58 -5.82 4.80
C SER A 13 23.03 -4.41 4.39
N LEU A 14 24.34 -4.13 4.38
CA LEU A 14 24.90 -2.87 3.89
C LEU A 14 24.73 -2.68 2.38
N ALA A 15 24.86 -3.75 1.58
CA ALA A 15 24.58 -3.72 0.14
C ALA A 15 23.10 -3.43 -0.15
N CYS A 16 22.19 -3.93 0.70
CA CYS A 16 20.76 -3.64 0.59
C CYS A 16 20.44 -2.16 0.93
N VAL A 17 21.19 -1.56 1.86
CA VAL A 17 21.07 -0.13 2.23
C VAL A 17 21.59 0.78 1.11
N ASN A 18 22.73 0.51 0.48
CA ASN A 18 23.23 1.38 -0.60
C ASN A 18 22.42 1.30 -1.91
N ALA A 19 21.53 0.31 -2.06
CA ALA A 19 20.68 0.17 -3.23
C ALA A 19 19.39 1.03 -3.18
N TYR A 20 19.03 1.64 -2.03
CA TYR A 20 17.80 2.45 -1.97
C TYR A 20 18.01 3.93 -2.33
N GLU A 21 19.24 4.41 -2.52
CA GLU A 21 19.47 5.78 -3.01
C GLU A 21 19.37 5.82 -4.53
N CYS A 22 18.15 6.10 -4.99
CA CYS A 22 17.90 6.50 -6.38
C CYS A 22 18.12 8.02 -6.51
N PRO A 23 18.81 8.49 -7.56
CA PRO A 23 18.92 9.92 -7.85
C PRO A 23 17.52 10.50 -8.10
N GLU A 24 17.17 11.57 -7.39
CA GLU A 24 15.94 12.33 -7.64
C GLU A 24 16.05 13.08 -8.98
N GLU A 25 15.73 12.41 -10.09
CA GLU A 25 15.39 13.12 -11.31
C GLU A 25 13.87 13.27 -11.40
N ASN A 26 13.39 14.43 -10.94
CA ASN A 26 12.00 14.84 -11.04
C ASN A 26 11.64 15.12 -12.50
N LYS A 27 11.25 14.09 -13.23
CA LYS A 27 10.49 14.26 -14.48
C LYS A 27 9.02 14.31 -14.10
N GLU A 28 8.48 15.53 -14.09
CA GLU A 28 7.05 15.77 -13.96
C GLU A 28 6.34 15.29 -15.23
N GLU A 29 6.03 14.00 -15.32
CA GLU A 29 4.90 13.57 -16.13
C GLU A 29 3.65 13.71 -15.26
N VAL A 30 3.20 14.96 -15.15
CA VAL A 30 1.84 15.26 -14.68
C VAL A 30 0.92 14.79 -15.81
N ASP A 31 0.26 13.65 -15.65
CA ASP A 31 -0.89 13.27 -16.47
C ASP A 31 -1.87 14.44 -16.48
N ARG A 32 -1.91 15.14 -17.62
CA ARG A 32 -2.72 16.33 -17.86
C ARG A 32 -4.20 15.97 -18.05
N ASP A 33 -4.49 14.69 -18.20
CA ASP A 33 -5.75 14.05 -18.49
C ASP A 33 -6.37 13.48 -17.21
N GLY A 34 -7.18 14.31 -16.57
CA GLY A 34 -8.00 13.85 -15.46
C GLY A 34 -9.07 12.87 -15.96
N PHE A 35 -9.15 11.68 -15.34
CA PHE A 35 -10.20 10.67 -15.54
C PHE A 35 -11.64 11.23 -15.56
N PHE A 36 -11.88 12.38 -14.91
CA PHE A 36 -13.20 13.05 -14.85
C PHE A 36 -13.38 14.20 -15.84
N HIS A 37 -12.32 14.67 -16.50
CA HIS A 37 -12.37 15.75 -17.50
C HIS A 37 -12.46 15.21 -18.92
N GLU A 38 -11.89 14.03 -19.16
CA GLU A 38 -11.92 13.37 -20.46
C GLU A 38 -13.10 12.39 -20.42
N GLY A 39 -14.17 12.72 -21.16
CA GLY A 39 -15.33 11.83 -21.30
C GLY A 39 -14.92 10.44 -21.82
N PHE A 40 -15.86 9.48 -21.77
CA PHE A 40 -15.75 8.06 -22.18
C PHE A 40 -15.24 7.85 -23.64
N HIS A 41 -14.06 8.33 -23.99
CA HIS A 41 -13.36 8.07 -25.23
C HIS A 41 -12.26 7.09 -24.84
N VAL A 42 -12.59 5.81 -24.99
CA VAL A 42 -11.79 4.68 -24.51
C VAL A 42 -10.55 4.50 -25.42
N GLY A 43 -9.57 5.37 -25.27
CA GLY A 43 -8.20 5.14 -25.74
C GLY A 43 -7.48 4.28 -24.70
N TRP A 44 -7.22 3.01 -25.02
CA TRP A 44 -6.52 2.09 -24.12
C TRP A 44 -5.03 2.41 -24.09
N ASP A 45 -4.64 3.44 -23.34
CA ASP A 45 -3.24 3.69 -23.03
C ASP A 45 -2.79 2.79 -21.86
N MET A 46 -1.53 2.36 -21.90
CA MET A 46 -0.95 1.41 -20.93
C MET A 46 -1.02 1.96 -19.49
N HIS A 47 -0.95 3.28 -19.35
CA HIS A 47 -1.03 3.96 -18.05
C HIS A 47 -2.43 3.89 -17.42
N HIS A 48 -3.46 4.14 -18.23
CA HIS A 48 -4.86 4.14 -17.80
C HIS A 48 -5.33 2.75 -17.35
N VAL A 49 -4.92 1.70 -18.07
CA VAL A 49 -5.25 0.32 -17.71
C VAL A 49 -4.61 -0.07 -16.39
N GLY A 50 -3.37 0.35 -16.14
CA GLY A 50 -2.68 0.10 -14.89
C GLY A 50 -3.42 0.70 -13.69
N TRP A 51 -3.85 1.96 -13.80
CA TRP A 51 -4.60 2.67 -12.76
C TRP A 51 -5.96 2.03 -12.48
N ALA A 52 -6.69 1.68 -13.54
CA ALA A 52 -7.98 0.99 -13.42
C ALA A 52 -7.83 -0.38 -12.75
N ALA A 53 -6.87 -1.20 -13.18
CA ALA A 53 -6.63 -2.53 -12.61
C ALA A 53 -6.20 -2.46 -11.14
N ALA A 54 -5.28 -1.55 -10.80
CA ALA A 54 -4.85 -1.33 -9.42
C ALA A 54 -6.01 -0.83 -8.53
N GLY A 55 -6.85 0.07 -9.04
CA GLY A 55 -8.02 0.59 -8.35
C GLY A 55 -9.08 -0.46 -8.09
N VAL A 56 -9.39 -1.30 -9.07
CA VAL A 56 -10.36 -2.39 -8.92
C VAL A 56 -9.89 -3.36 -7.84
N MET A 57 -8.64 -3.81 -7.90
CA MET A 57 -8.16 -4.80 -6.93
C MET A 57 -8.07 -4.24 -5.51
N ALA A 58 -7.67 -2.96 -5.37
CA ALA A 58 -7.67 -2.28 -4.09
C ALA A 58 -9.09 -2.08 -3.53
N SER A 59 -10.06 -1.72 -4.38
CA SER A 59 -11.45 -1.54 -3.97
C SER A 59 -12.06 -2.84 -3.46
N ILE A 60 -11.83 -3.97 -4.15
CA ILE A 60 -12.33 -5.29 -3.76
C ILE A 60 -11.78 -5.70 -2.39
N ALA A 61 -10.46 -5.57 -2.21
CA ALA A 61 -9.80 -5.90 -0.94
C ALA A 61 -10.31 -5.01 0.22
N THR A 62 -10.51 -3.73 -0.02
CA THR A 62 -11.05 -2.79 0.98
C THR A 62 -12.50 -3.12 1.35
N ILE A 63 -13.35 -3.40 0.36
CA ILE A 63 -14.76 -3.76 0.57
C ILE A 63 -14.88 -5.09 1.32
N ALA A 64 -14.07 -6.10 0.97
CA ALA A 64 -14.07 -7.39 1.66
C ALA A 64 -13.68 -7.26 3.14
N SER A 65 -12.68 -6.41 3.46
CA SER A 65 -12.30 -6.12 4.84
C SER A 65 -13.42 -5.38 5.60
N LEU A 66 -14.03 -4.36 5.00
CA LEU A 66 -15.13 -3.60 5.61
C LEU A 66 -16.37 -4.47 5.85
N ALA A 67 -16.73 -5.34 4.90
CA ALA A 67 -17.85 -6.26 5.03
C ALA A 67 -17.68 -7.22 6.22
N ASN A 68 -16.47 -7.77 6.40
CA ASN A 68 -16.17 -8.62 7.56
C ASN A 68 -16.27 -7.87 8.89
N ILE A 69 -15.75 -6.63 8.95
CA ILE A 69 -15.86 -5.79 10.16
C ILE A 69 -17.33 -5.51 10.48
N TYR A 70 -18.13 -5.16 9.46
CA TYR A 70 -19.55 -4.89 9.62
C TYR A 70 -20.32 -6.09 10.16
N LEU A 71 -20.04 -7.29 9.63
CA LEU A 71 -20.69 -8.52 10.09
C LEU A 71 -20.36 -8.83 11.55
N HIS A 72 -19.11 -8.62 11.97
CA HIS A 72 -18.74 -8.74 13.38
C HIS A 72 -19.44 -7.68 14.23
N CYS A 73 -19.43 -6.40 13.84
CA CYS A 73 -20.13 -5.34 14.57
C CYS A 73 -21.63 -5.57 14.73
N LYS A 74 -22.27 -6.32 13.83
CA LYS A 74 -23.71 -6.62 13.92
C LYS A 74 -24.05 -7.64 15.02
N ASN A 75 -23.10 -8.47 15.46
CA ASN A 75 -23.31 -9.46 16.52
C ASN A 75 -22.33 -9.26 17.69
N TYR A 76 -22.39 -8.09 18.34
CA TYR A 76 -21.57 -7.77 19.52
C TYR A 76 -22.04 -8.53 20.76
N ASN A 77 -21.50 -9.73 21.02
CA ASN A 77 -21.77 -10.49 22.24
C ASN A 77 -20.55 -10.54 23.20
N LYS A 78 -19.32 -10.41 22.69
CA LYS A 78 -18.07 -10.49 23.48
C LYS A 78 -17.02 -9.48 22.98
N PRO A 79 -16.95 -8.27 23.56
CA PRO A 79 -16.18 -7.15 22.99
C PRO A 79 -14.65 -7.30 23.06
N LEU A 80 -14.13 -8.16 23.94
CA LEU A 80 -12.68 -8.37 24.11
C LEU A 80 -12.08 -9.21 22.99
N GLU A 81 -12.67 -10.38 22.72
CA GLU A 81 -12.21 -11.31 21.68
C GLU A 81 -12.37 -10.70 20.28
N GLN A 82 -13.47 -10.00 20.06
CA GLN A 82 -13.80 -9.41 18.77
C GLN A 82 -12.86 -8.26 18.37
N ARG A 83 -12.28 -7.54 19.35
CA ARG A 83 -11.28 -6.50 19.09
C ARG A 83 -9.96 -7.06 18.55
N GLN A 84 -9.55 -8.27 18.93
CA GLN A 84 -8.36 -8.91 18.35
C GLN A 84 -8.60 -9.28 16.89
N ILE A 85 -9.77 -9.80 16.56
CA ILE A 85 -10.12 -10.20 15.19
C ILE A 85 -10.14 -8.97 14.28
N VAL A 86 -10.80 -7.88 14.69
CA VAL A 86 -10.81 -6.62 13.94
C VAL A 86 -9.39 -6.09 13.71
N ARG A 87 -8.47 -6.25 14.68
CA ARG A 87 -7.07 -5.82 14.53
C ARG A 87 -6.33 -6.59 13.43
N ILE A 88 -6.54 -7.90 13.32
CA ILE A 88 -5.94 -8.72 12.26
C ILE A 88 -6.50 -8.33 10.88
N LEU A 89 -7.80 -8.05 10.80
CA LEU A 89 -8.45 -7.66 9.53
C LEU A 89 -8.15 -6.21 9.09
N LEU A 90 -7.75 -5.34 10.01
CA LEU A 90 -7.41 -3.95 9.69
C LEU A 90 -6.11 -3.84 8.88
N MET A 91 -5.18 -4.78 9.10
CA MET A 91 -3.86 -4.80 8.44
C MET A 91 -3.96 -4.88 6.90
N PRO A 92 -4.67 -5.86 6.30
CA PRO A 92 -4.83 -5.93 4.84
C PRO A 92 -5.62 -4.76 4.25
N ALA A 93 -6.57 -4.18 4.99
CA ALA A 93 -7.34 -3.03 4.52
C ALA A 93 -6.44 -1.79 4.35
N ILE A 94 -5.60 -1.50 5.35
CA ILE A 94 -4.67 -0.37 5.31
C ILE A 94 -3.61 -0.58 4.21
N TYR A 95 -3.16 -1.82 4.04
CA TYR A 95 -2.20 -2.16 2.98
C TYR A 95 -2.77 -1.91 1.58
N SER A 96 -4.01 -2.34 1.34
CA SER A 96 -4.71 -2.16 0.07
C SER A 96 -4.87 -0.69 -0.30
N ILE A 97 -5.36 0.13 0.63
CA ILE A 97 -5.54 1.58 0.42
C ILE A 97 -4.19 2.25 0.16
N SER A 98 -3.18 1.96 0.97
CA SER A 98 -1.84 2.53 0.82
C SER A 98 -1.18 2.16 -0.52
N SER A 99 -1.37 0.93 -1.00
CA SER A 99 -0.82 0.47 -2.27
C SER A 99 -1.44 1.21 -3.46
N PHE A 100 -2.76 1.43 -3.44
CA PHE A 100 -3.44 2.21 -4.48
C PHE A 100 -2.99 3.67 -4.49
N PHE A 101 -2.94 4.32 -3.31
CA PHE A 101 -2.48 5.70 -3.20
C PHE A 101 -1.02 5.90 -3.59
N ALA A 102 -0.14 4.94 -3.26
CA ALA A 102 1.27 4.98 -3.68
C ALA A 102 1.43 4.83 -5.20
N TYR A 103 0.57 4.04 -5.84
CA TYR A 103 0.57 3.90 -7.29
C TYR A 103 0.05 5.16 -8.00
N ARG A 104 -0.94 5.84 -7.42
CA ARG A 104 -1.49 7.09 -7.99
C ARG A 104 -0.63 8.33 -7.75
N TYR A 105 0.05 8.40 -6.60
CA TYR A 105 0.85 9.55 -6.18
C TYR A 105 2.30 9.14 -5.93
N TYR A 106 3.03 8.92 -7.02
CA TYR A 106 4.45 8.52 -6.96
C TYR A 106 5.30 9.53 -6.17
N ARG A 107 5.05 10.85 -6.31
CA ARG A 107 5.82 11.89 -5.59
C ARG A 107 5.59 11.95 -4.08
N HIS A 108 4.49 11.40 -3.57
CA HIS A 108 4.19 11.42 -2.13
C HIS A 108 4.40 10.07 -1.45
N TYR A 109 5.15 9.15 -2.09
CA TYR A 109 5.39 7.80 -1.56
C TYR A 109 6.01 7.81 -0.15
N VAL A 110 6.88 8.79 0.15
CA VAL A 110 7.50 8.98 1.46
C VAL A 110 6.46 9.19 2.56
N TYR A 111 5.41 9.97 2.30
CA TYR A 111 4.34 10.20 3.28
C TYR A 111 3.52 8.94 3.54
N PHE A 112 3.19 8.17 2.49
CA PHE A 112 2.47 6.91 2.65
C PHE A 112 3.31 5.83 3.35
N ALA A 113 4.63 5.82 3.13
CA ALA A 113 5.55 4.94 3.85
C ALA A 113 5.59 5.26 5.36
N ILE A 114 5.59 6.54 5.73
CA ILE A 114 5.55 6.98 7.13
C ILE A 114 4.22 6.60 7.79
N ILE A 115 3.09 6.85 7.12
CA ILE A 115 1.75 6.50 7.62
C ILE A 115 1.65 4.98 7.84
N ARG A 116 2.12 4.18 6.88
CA ARG A 116 2.16 2.72 6.98
C ARG A 116 2.99 2.27 8.18
N SER A 117 4.21 2.79 8.32
CA SER A 117 5.12 2.44 9.42
C SER A 117 4.52 2.79 10.80
N ARG A 118 3.95 3.99 10.93
CA ARG A 118 3.31 4.45 12.18
C ARG A 118 2.02 3.68 12.49
N SER A 119 1.25 3.29 11.47
CA SER A 119 0.02 2.51 11.66
C SER A 119 0.30 1.08 12.14
N ILE A 120 1.42 0.47 11.74
CA ILE A 120 1.85 -0.85 12.22
C ILE A 120 2.24 -0.80 13.71
N LEU A 121 2.77 0.33 14.19
CA LEU A 121 3.15 0.50 15.60
C LEU A 121 1.94 0.62 16.55
N HIS A 122 0.79 1.06 16.04
CA HIS A 122 -0.42 1.31 16.83
C HIS A 122 -1.46 0.15 16.79
N ILE A 123 -1.19 -0.91 16.02
CA ILE A 123 -1.96 -2.16 15.98
C ILE A 123 -1.21 -3.23 16.77
#